data_AF-A0A3S3L5U9-F1
#
_entry.id   AF-A0A3S3L5U9-F1
#
_cell.length_a   1.000
_cell.length_b   1.000
_cell.length_c   1.000
_cell.angle_alpha   90.00
_cell.angle_beta   90.00
_cell.angle_gamma   90.00
#
_symmetry.space_group_name_H-M   'P 1'
#
loop_
_entity.id
_entity.type
_entity.pdbx_description
1 polymer ?
#
loop_
_entity_poly.entity_id
_entity_poly.type
_entity_poly.pdbx_seq_one_letter_code
_entity_poly.pdbx_strand_id
1 'polypeptide(L)'
;MDAYYPVPRKRKGRSRVTNGKTLLAGMDGRTKWAKRLHDLVANHVADLGGPSNITQSQFVLIKSAANATIVLEQWELQFAKASTASLPELLAYLSVMNSLRRTYETLGLARVDPPRNIAPIMDMTKLTPAEQQRFKMLSHKADEVGLQGMSESKLRELQFLVEKATGRGSGPSATDAASRERPFHEIDYSRR
;
A
#
# COMPACT_ATOMS: atom_id res chain seq x y z
N MET A 1 -14.95 -25.99 -41.26
CA MET A 1 -13.49 -25.77 -41.11
C MET A 1 -13.27 -25.25 -39.71
N ASP A 2 -12.89 -26.12 -38.79
CA ASP A 2 -12.67 -25.75 -37.40
C ASP A 2 -11.36 -24.99 -37.29
N ALA A 3 -11.44 -23.67 -37.14
CA ALA A 3 -10.26 -22.86 -36.93
C ALA A 3 -9.66 -23.20 -35.57
N TYR A 4 -8.41 -23.66 -35.54
CA TYR A 4 -7.65 -23.86 -34.31
C TYR A 4 -7.42 -22.48 -33.67
N TYR A 5 -8.01 -22.23 -32.51
CA TYR A 5 -7.86 -20.97 -31.80
C TYR A 5 -6.55 -20.94 -31.00
N PRO A 6 -5.88 -19.77 -30.91
CA PRO A 6 -6.32 -18.45 -31.36
C PRO A 6 -5.86 -18.08 -32.79
N VAL A 7 -6.77 -17.53 -33.62
CA VAL A 7 -6.43 -17.01 -34.96
C VAL A 7 -5.80 -15.60 -34.87
N PRO A 8 -4.55 -15.38 -35.31
CA PRO A 8 -3.91 -14.07 -35.27
C PRO A 8 -4.65 -13.06 -36.15
N ARG A 9 -5.20 -12.00 -35.54
CA ARG A 9 -5.85 -10.89 -36.27
C ARG A 9 -4.87 -9.76 -36.55
N LYS A 10 -4.97 -9.15 -37.74
CA LYS A 10 -4.25 -7.90 -38.09
C LYS A 10 -4.63 -6.79 -37.11
N ARG A 11 -3.70 -5.90 -36.76
CA ARG A 11 -3.92 -4.79 -35.79
C ARG A 11 -5.13 -3.92 -36.14
N LYS A 12 -5.35 -3.62 -37.42
CA LYS A 12 -6.52 -2.86 -37.91
C LYS A 12 -7.86 -3.59 -37.75
N GLY A 13 -7.86 -4.92 -37.66
CA GLY A 13 -9.05 -5.75 -37.43
C GLY A 13 -9.29 -6.11 -35.97
N ARG A 14 -8.45 -5.65 -35.05
CA ARG A 14 -8.65 -5.81 -33.59
C ARG A 14 -9.51 -4.67 -33.06
N SER A 15 -10.28 -4.92 -32.00
CA SER A 15 -11.06 -3.89 -31.34
C SER A 15 -10.16 -2.75 -30.82
N ARG A 16 -10.71 -1.54 -30.68
CA ARG A 16 -9.97 -0.40 -30.10
C ARG A 16 -9.54 -0.67 -28.66
N VAL A 17 -10.33 -1.44 -27.92
CA VAL A 17 -10.05 -1.88 -26.54
C VAL A 17 -8.86 -2.85 -26.53
N THR A 18 -8.88 -3.87 -27.39
CA THR A 18 -7.76 -4.84 -27.53
C THR A 18 -6.48 -4.15 -27.99
N ASN A 19 -6.59 -3.07 -28.78
CA ASN A 19 -5.45 -2.26 -29.20
C ASN A 19 -4.98 -1.24 -28.15
N GLY A 20 -5.61 -1.18 -26.98
CA GLY A 20 -5.28 -0.23 -25.91
C GLY A 20 -5.62 1.23 -26.21
N LYS A 21 -6.38 1.52 -27.29
CA LYS A 21 -6.75 2.89 -27.68
C LYS A 21 -7.88 3.48 -26.82
N THR A 22 -8.68 2.63 -26.17
CA THR A 22 -9.83 3.03 -25.35
C THR A 22 -10.03 2.00 -24.24
N LEU A 23 -10.24 2.42 -22.99
CA LEU A 23 -10.53 1.48 -21.88
C LEU A 23 -11.95 0.91 -21.97
N LEU A 24 -12.94 1.76 -22.21
CA LEU A 24 -14.33 1.39 -22.45
C LEU A 24 -14.76 1.92 -23.81
N ALA A 25 -15.41 1.06 -24.60
CA ALA A 25 -15.93 1.45 -25.90
C ALA A 25 -17.09 2.45 -25.70
N GLY A 26 -17.11 3.53 -26.49
CA GLY A 26 -18.19 4.52 -26.48
C GLY A 26 -18.15 5.55 -25.35
N MET A 27 -17.19 5.47 -24.43
CA MET A 27 -17.04 6.45 -23.34
C MET A 27 -16.16 7.62 -23.77
N ASP A 28 -16.58 8.86 -23.47
CA ASP A 28 -15.71 10.03 -23.57
C ASP A 28 -14.67 10.00 -22.44
N GLY A 29 -13.40 9.89 -22.82
CA GLY A 29 -12.23 9.84 -21.93
C GLY A 29 -12.02 11.11 -21.08
N ARG A 30 -12.72 12.20 -21.39
CA ARG A 30 -12.58 13.48 -20.68
C ARG A 30 -13.49 13.64 -19.47
N THR A 31 -14.47 12.75 -19.31
CA THR A 31 -15.42 12.80 -18.17
C THR A 31 -14.71 12.48 -16.85
N LYS A 32 -15.28 12.94 -15.73
CA LYS A 32 -14.72 12.71 -14.37
C LYS A 32 -14.47 11.23 -14.11
N TRP A 33 -15.45 10.37 -14.39
CA TRP A 33 -15.35 8.93 -14.14
C TRP A 33 -14.43 8.22 -15.14
N ALA A 34 -14.36 8.69 -16.39
CA ALA A 34 -13.38 8.16 -17.34
C ALA A 34 -11.95 8.42 -16.88
N LYS A 35 -11.64 9.65 -16.44
CA LYS A 35 -10.32 9.99 -15.88
C LYS A 35 -10.01 9.14 -14.65
N ARG A 36 -10.96 9.02 -13.72
CA ARG A 36 -10.81 8.17 -12.53
C ARG A 36 -10.52 6.71 -12.88
N LEU A 37 -11.19 6.17 -13.91
CA LEU A 37 -10.93 4.81 -14.40
C LEU A 37 -9.51 4.68 -14.96
N HIS A 38 -9.04 5.67 -15.72
CA HIS A 38 -7.67 5.71 -16.23
C HIS A 38 -6.65 5.74 -15.08
N ASP A 39 -6.88 6.56 -14.05
CA ASP A 39 -6.00 6.68 -12.88
C ASP A 39 -5.91 5.35 -12.12
N LEU A 40 -7.05 4.73 -11.81
CA LEU A 40 -7.10 3.46 -11.09
C LEU A 40 -6.41 2.32 -11.86
N VAL A 41 -6.66 2.22 -13.17
CA VAL A 41 -5.99 1.23 -14.02
C VAL A 41 -4.48 1.47 -14.03
N ALA A 42 -4.03 2.72 -14.15
CA ALA A 42 -2.61 3.06 -14.14
C ALA A 42 -1.94 2.68 -12.81
N ASN A 43 -2.59 2.95 -11.68
CA ASN A 43 -2.08 2.60 -10.35
C ASN A 43 -1.95 1.09 -10.17
N HIS A 44 -3.01 0.32 -10.48
CA HIS A 44 -2.94 -1.14 -10.40
C HIS A 44 -1.88 -1.74 -11.34
N VAL A 45 -1.69 -1.14 -12.52
CA VAL A 45 -0.62 -1.55 -13.44
C VAL A 45 0.75 -1.26 -12.82
N ALA A 46 0.93 -0.10 -12.18
CA ALA A 46 2.17 0.25 -11.50
C ALA A 46 2.46 -0.69 -10.31
N ASP A 47 1.44 -1.01 -9.50
CA ASP A 47 1.55 -1.93 -8.36
C ASP A 47 2.00 -3.35 -8.80
N LEU A 48 1.62 -3.77 -10.02
CA LEU A 48 2.03 -5.04 -10.61
C LEU A 48 3.37 -4.97 -11.37
N GLY A 49 4.13 -3.90 -11.19
CA GLY A 49 5.44 -3.71 -11.80
C GLY A 49 5.42 -3.11 -13.21
N GLY A 50 4.30 -2.53 -13.65
CA GLY A 50 4.18 -1.82 -14.92
C GLY A 50 3.66 -2.66 -16.10
N PRO A 51 3.43 -2.04 -17.26
CA PRO A 51 2.68 -2.63 -18.37
C PRO A 51 3.38 -3.82 -19.04
N SER A 52 4.71 -3.94 -18.93
CA SER A 52 5.48 -5.08 -19.43
C SER A 52 5.32 -6.34 -18.59
N ASN A 53 4.87 -6.21 -17.34
CA ASN A 53 4.75 -7.31 -16.38
C ASN A 53 3.32 -7.87 -16.29
N ILE A 54 2.42 -7.44 -17.19
CA ILE A 54 0.99 -7.74 -17.11
C ILE A 54 0.53 -8.45 -18.38
N THR A 55 -0.11 -9.60 -18.19
CA THR A 55 -0.79 -10.32 -19.27
C THR A 55 -2.12 -9.67 -19.65
N GLN A 56 -2.61 -9.93 -20.86
CA GLN A 56 -3.92 -9.41 -21.28
C GLN A 56 -5.07 -9.88 -20.38
N SER A 57 -4.99 -11.11 -19.86
CA SER A 57 -5.99 -11.64 -18.92
C SER A 57 -5.98 -10.88 -17.59
N GLN A 58 -4.79 -10.59 -17.05
CA GLN A 58 -4.65 -9.74 -15.85
C GLN A 58 -5.14 -8.32 -16.12
N PHE A 59 -4.87 -7.75 -17.30
CA PHE A 59 -5.37 -6.43 -17.66
C PHE A 59 -6.91 -6.34 -17.64
N VAL A 60 -7.61 -7.40 -18.06
CA VAL A 60 -9.08 -7.47 -17.93
C VAL A 60 -9.52 -7.45 -16.47
N LEU A 61 -8.84 -8.20 -15.58
CA LEU A 61 -9.12 -8.19 -14.15
C LEU A 61 -8.85 -6.83 -13.51
N ILE A 62 -7.74 -6.19 -13.85
CA ILE A 62 -7.40 -4.82 -13.40
C ILE A 62 -8.51 -3.84 -13.77
N LYS A 63 -8.95 -3.88 -15.03
CA LYS A 63 -10.04 -3.02 -15.51
C LYS A 63 -11.35 -3.30 -14.78
N SER A 64 -11.68 -4.57 -14.52
CA SER A 64 -12.87 -4.96 -13.74
C SER A 64 -12.79 -4.47 -12.30
N ALA A 65 -11.61 -4.56 -11.67
CA ALA A 65 -11.38 -4.06 -10.32
C ALA A 65 -11.57 -2.54 -10.25
N ALA A 66 -10.95 -1.79 -11.16
CA ALA A 66 -11.09 -0.33 -11.24
C ALA A 66 -12.54 0.11 -11.47
N ASN A 67 -13.30 -0.61 -12.31
CA ASN A 67 -14.72 -0.37 -12.48
C ASN A 67 -15.52 -0.64 -11.20
N ALA A 68 -15.25 -1.76 -10.51
CA ALA A 68 -15.92 -2.10 -9.26
C ALA A 68 -15.65 -1.04 -8.17
N THR A 69 -14.41 -0.52 -8.09
CA THR A 69 -14.07 0.60 -7.21
C THR A 69 -14.90 1.84 -7.53
N ILE A 70 -15.03 2.23 -8.80
CA ILE A 70 -15.88 3.38 -9.18
C ILE A 70 -17.34 3.17 -8.80
N VAL A 71 -17.88 1.96 -8.99
CA VAL A 71 -19.26 1.64 -8.58
C VAL A 71 -19.43 1.80 -7.08
N LEU A 72 -18.49 1.30 -6.28
CA LEU A 72 -18.49 1.47 -4.83
C LEU A 72 -18.39 2.95 -4.44
N GLU A 73 -17.47 3.72 -5.04
CA GLU A 73 -17.34 5.18 -4.81
C GLU A 73 -18.66 5.92 -5.12
N GLN A 74 -19.38 5.52 -6.17
CA GLN A 74 -20.68 6.10 -6.52
C GLN A 74 -21.76 5.76 -5.49
N TRP A 75 -21.80 4.52 -4.99
CA TRP A 75 -22.73 4.12 -3.94
C TRP A 75 -22.41 4.77 -2.60
N GLU A 76 -21.14 4.90 -2.23
CA GLU A 76 -20.71 5.66 -1.04
C GLU A 76 -21.20 7.11 -1.08
N LEU A 77 -21.09 7.77 -2.24
CA LEU A 77 -21.63 9.12 -2.43
C LEU A 77 -23.16 9.16 -2.30
N GLN A 78 -23.86 8.12 -2.72
CA GLN A 78 -25.32 8.02 -2.54
C GLN A 78 -25.67 7.81 -1.06
N PHE A 79 -24.98 6.89 -0.37
CA PHE A 79 -25.18 6.62 1.06
C PHE A 79 -24.81 7.81 1.95
N ALA A 80 -23.82 8.62 1.55
CA ALA A 80 -23.49 9.84 2.28
C ALA A 80 -24.57 10.93 2.14
N LYS A 81 -25.29 10.94 1.00
CA LYS A 81 -26.37 11.92 0.73
C LYS A 81 -27.71 11.46 1.28
N ALA A 82 -27.99 10.17 1.17
CA ALA A 82 -29.17 9.55 1.74
C ALA A 82 -28.85 9.21 3.20
N SER A 83 -29.37 9.98 4.15
CA SER A 83 -29.12 9.80 5.60
C SER A 83 -29.42 8.38 6.12
N THR A 84 -30.05 7.52 5.31
CA THR A 84 -30.26 6.09 5.54
C THR A 84 -30.04 5.31 4.22
N ALA A 85 -29.51 4.09 4.33
CA ALA A 85 -29.37 3.16 3.21
C ALA A 85 -30.34 1.97 3.39
N SER A 86 -30.95 1.51 2.31
CA SER A 86 -31.83 0.34 2.36
C SER A 86 -31.03 -0.96 2.47
N LEU A 87 -31.62 -1.99 3.09
CA LEU A 87 -30.96 -3.30 3.22
C LEU A 87 -30.53 -3.90 1.86
N PRO A 88 -31.34 -3.87 0.78
CA PRO A 88 -30.91 -4.38 -0.52
C PRO A 88 -29.69 -3.66 -1.09
N GLU A 89 -29.59 -2.34 -0.94
CA GLU A 89 -28.45 -1.56 -1.40
C GLU A 89 -27.18 -1.91 -0.63
N LEU A 90 -27.28 -2.07 0.68
CA LEU A 90 -26.15 -2.50 1.53
C LEU A 90 -25.67 -3.89 1.14
N LEU A 91 -26.58 -4.83 0.87
CA LEU A 91 -26.22 -6.18 0.44
C LEU A 91 -25.54 -6.18 -0.93
N ALA A 92 -26.03 -5.38 -1.88
CA ALA A 92 -25.40 -5.21 -3.19
C ALA A 92 -23.98 -4.62 -3.07
N TYR A 93 -23.83 -3.58 -2.23
CA TYR A 93 -22.54 -2.96 -1.92
C TYR A 93 -21.54 -3.98 -1.37
N LEU A 94 -21.93 -4.74 -0.33
CA LEU A 94 -21.09 -5.77 0.27
C LEU A 94 -20.72 -6.87 -0.73
N SER A 95 -21.63 -7.25 -1.63
CA SER A 95 -21.38 -8.25 -2.67
C SER A 95 -20.29 -7.80 -3.66
N VAL A 96 -20.36 -6.54 -4.12
CA VAL A 96 -19.35 -5.96 -5.02
C VAL A 96 -18.02 -5.81 -4.30
N MET A 97 -18.01 -5.35 -3.05
CA MET A 97 -16.80 -5.23 -2.23
C MET A 97 -16.10 -6.59 -2.04
N ASN A 98 -16.86 -7.64 -1.75
CA ASN A 98 -16.33 -8.99 -1.61
C ASN A 98 -15.77 -9.54 -2.93
N SER A 99 -16.41 -9.23 -4.05
CA SER A 99 -15.92 -9.60 -5.39
C SER A 99 -14.64 -8.84 -5.76
N LEU A 100 -14.54 -7.56 -5.38
CA LEU A 100 -13.34 -6.76 -5.54
C LEU A 100 -12.16 -7.34 -4.76
N ARG A 101 -12.37 -7.70 -3.48
CA ARG A 101 -11.35 -8.36 -2.64
C ARG A 101 -10.76 -9.60 -3.32
N ARG A 102 -11.63 -10.50 -3.81
CA ARG A 102 -11.19 -11.72 -4.52
C ARG A 102 -10.43 -11.40 -5.81
N THR A 103 -10.82 -10.35 -6.52
CA THR A 103 -10.13 -9.89 -7.73
C THR A 103 -8.71 -9.43 -7.40
N TYR A 104 -8.53 -8.66 -6.32
CA TYR A 104 -7.20 -8.24 -5.86
C TYR A 104 -6.34 -9.40 -5.37
N GLU A 105 -6.91 -10.34 -4.62
CA GLU A 105 -6.21 -11.57 -4.23
C GLU A 105 -5.73 -12.36 -5.47
N THR A 106 -6.58 -12.49 -6.49
CA THR A 106 -6.24 -13.17 -7.75
C THR A 106 -5.13 -12.45 -8.51
N LEU A 107 -5.09 -11.12 -8.46
CA LEU A 107 -4.04 -10.32 -9.07
C LEU A 107 -2.71 -10.37 -8.28
N GLY A 108 -2.72 -10.91 -7.06
CA GLY A 108 -1.55 -10.86 -6.17
C GLY A 108 -1.33 -9.48 -5.54
N LEU A 109 -2.33 -8.59 -5.62
CA LEU A 109 -2.33 -7.31 -4.90
C LEU A 109 -2.68 -7.58 -3.44
N ALA A 110 -1.70 -8.10 -2.70
CA ALA A 110 -1.85 -8.43 -1.29
C ALA A 110 -1.94 -7.17 -0.43
N ARG A 111 -2.54 -7.32 0.76
CA ARG A 111 -2.40 -6.31 1.81
C ARG A 111 -0.91 -6.14 2.08
N VAL A 112 -0.46 -4.89 2.01
CA VAL A 112 0.88 -4.55 2.48
C VAL A 112 0.87 -4.75 3.98
N ASP A 113 1.60 -5.76 4.47
CA ASP A 113 1.82 -5.89 5.90
C ASP A 113 2.40 -4.56 6.41
N PRO A 114 1.86 -4.00 7.51
CA PRO A 114 2.41 -2.80 8.07
C PRO A 114 3.90 -3.04 8.32
N PRO A 115 4.77 -2.03 8.06
CA PRO A 115 6.18 -2.17 8.38
C PRO A 115 6.26 -2.67 9.83
N ARG A 116 6.94 -3.79 10.05
CA ARG A 116 7.15 -4.31 11.40
C ARG A 116 7.65 -3.16 12.24
N ASN A 117 7.02 -2.90 13.39
CA ASN A 117 7.44 -1.83 14.27
C ASN A 117 8.93 -2.04 14.59
N ILE A 118 9.78 -1.21 13.97
CA ILE A 118 11.24 -1.29 14.05
C ILE A 118 11.76 -0.63 15.33
N ALA A 119 10.86 -0.14 16.20
CA ALA A 119 11.24 0.31 17.52
C ALA A 119 12.01 -0.83 18.21
N PRO A 120 13.27 -0.60 18.62
CA PRO A 120 14.04 -1.62 19.30
C PRO A 120 13.28 -2.04 20.55
N ILE A 121 12.83 -3.30 20.60
CA ILE A 121 12.30 -3.86 21.84
C ILE A 121 13.48 -4.00 22.79
N MET A 122 13.59 -3.08 23.75
CA MET A 122 14.62 -3.13 24.78
C MET A 122 14.26 -4.23 25.77
N ASP A 123 15.12 -5.25 25.86
CA ASP A 123 14.97 -6.31 26.86
C ASP A 123 15.73 -5.93 28.12
N MET A 124 15.01 -5.36 29.08
CA MET A 124 15.58 -4.91 30.36
C MET A 124 16.15 -6.07 31.19
N THR A 125 15.77 -7.32 30.93
CA THR A 125 16.28 -8.48 31.67
C THR A 125 17.76 -8.76 31.38
N LYS A 126 18.30 -8.20 30.28
CA LYS A 126 19.74 -8.26 29.93
C LYS A 126 20.61 -7.28 30.71
N LEU A 127 20.00 -6.32 31.40
CA LEU A 127 20.67 -5.37 32.28
C LEU A 127 20.62 -5.90 33.72
N THR A 128 21.73 -5.76 34.43
CA THR A 128 21.76 -5.99 35.88
C THR A 128 20.87 -4.96 36.60
N PRO A 129 20.40 -5.23 37.84
CA PRO A 129 19.55 -4.28 38.56
C PRO A 129 20.17 -2.88 38.72
N ALA A 130 21.49 -2.80 38.90
CA ALA A 130 22.22 -1.53 38.97
C ALA A 130 22.23 -0.78 37.63
N GLU A 131 22.40 -1.50 36.52
CA GLU A 131 22.36 -0.95 35.16
C GLU A 131 20.95 -0.50 34.77
N GLN A 132 19.90 -1.22 35.19
CA GLN A 132 18.51 -0.79 34.98
C GLN A 132 18.22 0.53 35.72
N GLN A 133 18.70 0.67 36.95
CA GLN A 133 18.55 1.90 37.73
C GLN A 133 19.34 3.06 37.09
N ARG A 134 20.55 2.79 36.60
CA ARG A 134 21.37 3.77 35.87
C ARG A 134 20.72 4.21 34.56
N PHE A 135 20.21 3.27 33.78
CA PHE A 135 19.47 3.56 32.55
C PHE A 135 18.27 4.48 32.83
N LYS A 136 17.45 4.17 33.85
CA LYS A 136 16.31 5.02 34.25
C LYS A 136 16.74 6.44 34.60
N MET A 137 17.82 6.60 35.37
CA MET A 137 18.33 7.93 35.73
C MET A 137 18.84 8.71 34.52
N LEU A 138 19.52 8.03 33.58
CA LEU A 138 20.04 8.67 32.37
C LEU A 138 18.93 9.03 31.39
N SER A 139 17.93 8.17 31.21
CA SER A 139 16.75 8.45 30.38
C SER A 139 15.93 9.61 30.95
N HIS A 140 15.68 9.64 32.27
CA HIS A 140 15.02 10.78 32.91
C HIS A 140 15.81 12.08 32.69
N LYS A 141 17.14 12.00 32.74
CA LYS A 141 17.97 13.18 32.48
C LYS A 141 17.92 13.60 31.01
N ALA A 142 17.89 12.66 30.09
CA ALA A 142 17.73 12.93 28.66
C ALA A 142 16.38 13.62 28.36
N ASP A 143 15.31 13.24 29.06
CA ASP A 143 14.00 13.87 28.93
C ASP A 143 13.99 15.30 29.50
N GLU A 144 14.71 15.55 30.60
CA GLU A 144 14.80 16.88 31.23
C GLU A 144 15.61 17.91 30.42
N VAL A 145 16.77 17.52 29.87
CA VAL A 145 17.72 18.46 29.24
C VAL A 145 17.91 18.24 27.74
N GLY A 146 17.28 17.20 27.17
CA GLY A 146 17.52 16.75 25.81
C GLY A 146 18.86 16.02 25.66
N LEU A 147 18.99 15.16 24.65
CA LEU A 147 20.25 14.44 24.36
C LEU A 147 21.43 15.39 24.10
N GLN A 148 21.17 16.57 23.53
CA GLN A 148 22.19 17.59 23.26
C GLN A 148 22.70 18.29 24.54
N GLY A 149 21.91 18.27 25.61
CA GLY A 149 22.27 18.87 26.91
C GLY A 149 23.02 17.91 27.85
N MET A 150 23.24 16.66 27.44
CA MET A 150 23.95 15.67 28.23
C MET A 150 25.47 15.74 28.01
N SER A 151 26.24 15.46 29.07
CA SER A 151 27.69 15.29 28.92
C SER A 151 28.00 14.07 28.06
N GLU A 152 29.05 14.16 27.26
CA GLU A 152 29.45 13.10 26.32
C GLU A 152 29.65 11.74 27.01
N SER A 153 30.18 11.74 28.24
CA SER A 153 30.34 10.54 29.07
C SER A 153 29.02 9.82 29.35
N LYS A 154 27.95 10.58 29.64
CA LYS A 154 26.62 10.05 29.95
C LYS A 154 25.91 9.56 28.69
N LEU A 155 26.15 10.21 27.55
CA LEU A 155 25.64 9.77 26.26
C LEU A 155 26.25 8.42 25.86
N ARG A 156 27.56 8.26 26.03
CA ARG A 156 28.25 6.98 25.79
C ARG A 156 27.77 5.87 26.74
N GLU A 157 27.52 6.20 28.00
CA GLU A 157 26.97 5.26 28.98
C GLU A 157 25.54 4.83 28.60
N LEU A 158 24.68 5.79 28.25
CA LEU A 158 23.32 5.52 27.78
C LEU A 158 23.33 4.64 26.53
N GLN A 159 24.18 4.97 25.55
CA GLN A 159 24.36 4.19 24.34
C GLN A 159 24.77 2.74 24.64
N PHE A 160 25.74 2.54 25.53
CA PHE A 160 26.19 1.21 25.93
C PHE A 160 25.07 0.38 26.58
N LEU A 161 24.26 1.00 27.45
CA LEU A 161 23.12 0.34 28.10
C LEU A 161 22.01 -0.01 27.08
N VAL A 162 21.76 0.87 26.11
CA VAL A 162 20.83 0.61 25.00
C VAL A 162 21.31 -0.57 24.18
N GLU A 163 22.57 -0.58 23.75
CA GLU A 163 23.16 -1.68 22.95
C GLU A 163 23.09 -3.02 23.69
N LYS A 164 23.32 -3.01 25.00
CA LYS A 164 23.22 -4.20 25.86
C LYS A 164 21.78 -4.70 25.99
N ALA A 165 20.80 -3.80 26.12
CA ALA A 165 19.38 -4.12 26.24
C ALA A 165 18.76 -4.57 24.90
N THR A 166 19.19 -4.00 23.77
CA THR A 166 18.72 -4.38 22.43
C THR A 166 19.42 -5.64 21.90
N GLY A 167 20.57 -6.01 22.46
CA GLY A 167 21.44 -7.08 21.96
C GLY A 167 22.27 -6.64 20.74
N ARG A 168 23.37 -7.34 20.46
CA ARG A 168 24.15 -7.16 19.23
C ARG A 168 23.27 -7.56 18.03
N GLY A 169 22.69 -6.58 17.33
CA GLY A 169 22.09 -6.82 16.01
C GLY A 169 20.74 -6.18 15.68
N SER A 170 20.22 -5.21 16.45
CA SER A 170 19.05 -4.42 16.02
C SER A 170 19.47 -3.09 15.43
N GLY A 171 20.07 -3.15 14.24
CA GLY A 171 20.14 -2.06 13.28
C GLY A 171 19.83 -2.65 11.90
N PRO A 172 19.24 -1.89 10.96
CA PRO A 172 18.99 -2.40 9.62
C PRO A 172 20.29 -2.96 9.06
N SER A 173 20.28 -4.23 8.64
CA SER A 173 21.46 -4.83 8.00
C SER A 173 21.80 -4.01 6.76
N ALA A 174 23.09 -3.78 6.49
CA ALA A 174 23.53 -3.18 5.23
C ALA A 174 23.07 -4.00 4.00
N THR A 175 22.63 -5.25 4.21
CA THR A 175 22.05 -6.15 3.21
C THR A 175 20.52 -6.21 3.23
N ASP A 176 19.85 -5.39 4.04
CA ASP A 176 18.39 -5.40 4.15
C ASP A 176 17.76 -4.73 2.92
N ALA A 177 17.38 -5.54 1.94
CA ALA A 177 16.75 -5.11 0.70
C ALA A 177 15.35 -4.48 0.91
N ALA A 178 14.75 -4.64 2.09
CA ALA A 178 13.36 -4.26 2.35
C ALA A 178 13.13 -2.74 2.46
N SER A 179 14.19 -1.92 2.55
CA SER A 179 14.06 -0.46 2.72
C SER A 179 14.21 0.33 1.42
N ARG A 180 14.62 -0.30 0.30
CA ARG A 180 15.05 0.49 -0.87
C ARG A 180 13.96 0.93 -1.84
N GLU A 181 12.82 0.26 -1.99
CA GLU A 181 11.84 0.67 -2.99
C GLU A 181 10.41 0.31 -2.58
N ARG A 182 9.76 1.17 -1.78
CA ARG A 182 8.31 1.29 -1.82
C ARG A 182 7.99 2.71 -2.30
N PRO A 183 7.49 2.89 -3.53
CA PRO A 183 6.95 4.19 -3.91
C PRO A 183 5.72 4.46 -3.05
N PHE A 184 5.90 5.30 -2.03
CA PHE A 184 4.79 5.90 -1.31
C PHE A 184 4.05 6.81 -2.30
N HIS A 185 2.96 6.32 -2.90
CA HIS A 185 1.97 7.18 -3.53
C HIS A 185 1.03 7.75 -2.44
N GLU A 186 1.58 8.44 -1.44
CA GLU A 186 0.77 9.31 -0.59
C GLU A 186 0.53 10.61 -1.35
N ILE A 187 -0.74 10.88 -1.66
CA ILE A 187 -1.18 12.20 -2.11
C ILE A 187 -1.07 13.12 -0.88
N ASP A 188 -0.07 13.99 -0.88
CA ASP A 188 0.11 15.03 0.13
C ASP A 188 -0.99 16.10 -0.01
N TYR A 189 -2.01 16.02 0.85
CA TYR A 189 -3.09 17.00 0.92
C TYR A 189 -2.72 18.30 1.69
N SER A 190 -1.50 18.41 2.21
CA SER A 190 -1.06 19.58 3.01
C SER A 190 -0.62 20.78 2.16
N ARG A 191 -0.49 20.62 0.84
CA ARG A 191 -0.25 21.71 -0.10
C ARG A 191 -1.56 22.10 -0.80
N ARG A 192 -2.34 22.95 -0.13
CA ARG A 192 -3.36 23.80 -0.75
C ARG A 192 -3.02 25.26 -0.51
#